data_AF-A0A2V8X3A3-F1
#
_entry.id   AF-A0A2V8X3A3-F1
#
_cell.length_a   1.000
_cell.length_b   1.000
_cell.length_c   1.000
_cell.angle_alpha   90.00
_cell.angle_beta   90.00
_cell.angle_gamma   90.00
#
_symmetry.space_group_name_H-M   'P 1'
#
loop_
_entity.id
_entity.type
_entity.pdbx_description
1 polymer ?
#
loop_
_entity_poly.entity_id
_entity_poly.type
_entity_poly.pdbx_seq_one_letter_code
_entity_poly.pdbx_strand_id
1 'polypeptide(L)'
;MTDQVTVGKEAIKSRGLKFVVLIGVVSFFADFTYEGARSITGPYLAILGASATLVGFIAGFGELLGYGLRLVSGRLSERTGEFWPITLFG
;
A
#
# COMPACT_ATOMS: atom_id res chain seq x y z
N MET A 1 -32.11 31.51 -1.39
CA MET A 1 -31.98 30.09 -1.79
C MET A 1 -30.61 29.77 -2.41
N THR A 2 -29.94 30.72 -3.06
CA THR A 2 -28.59 30.56 -3.64
C THR A 2 -27.48 30.36 -2.60
N ASP A 3 -27.51 31.06 -1.47
CA ASP A 3 -26.43 30.99 -0.47
C ASP A 3 -26.30 29.62 0.23
N GLN A 4 -27.42 28.93 0.45
CA GLN A 4 -27.43 27.60 1.06
C GLN A 4 -26.76 26.55 0.15
N VAL A 5 -26.90 26.70 -1.17
CA VAL A 5 -26.28 25.81 -2.16
C VAL A 5 -24.78 26.06 -2.25
N THR A 6 -24.35 27.33 -2.20
CA THR A 6 -22.92 27.70 -2.25
C THR A 6 -22.16 27.24 -1.02
N VAL A 7 -22.74 27.45 0.18
CA VAL A 7 -22.16 26.99 1.46
C VAL A 7 -22.03 25.47 1.51
N GLY A 8 -23.04 24.73 1.01
CA GLY A 8 -22.98 23.26 0.91
C GLY A 8 -21.86 22.76 0.00
N LYS A 9 -21.63 23.42 -1.14
CA LYS A 9 -20.55 23.09 -2.09
C LYS A 9 -19.15 23.32 -1.49
N GLU A 10 -18.95 24.45 -0.81
CA GLU A 10 -17.67 24.78 -0.16
C GLU A 10 -17.35 23.82 1.00
N ALA A 11 -18.35 23.43 1.80
CA ALA A 11 -18.16 22.45 2.86
C ALA A 11 -17.76 21.06 2.31
N ILE A 12 -18.38 20.61 1.20
CA ILE A 12 -18.00 19.35 0.53
C ILE A 12 -16.59 19.44 -0.04
N LYS A 13 -16.22 20.55 -0.67
CA LYS A 13 -14.86 20.78 -1.21
C LYS A 13 -13.81 20.74 -0.10
N SER A 14 -14.07 21.37 1.04
CA SER A 14 -13.19 21.34 2.22
C SER A 14 -13.03 19.93 2.80
N ARG A 15 -14.13 19.15 2.90
CA ARG A 15 -14.09 17.75 3.36
C ARG A 15 -13.34 16.84 2.38
N GLY A 16 -13.58 17.00 1.09
CA GLY A 16 -12.88 16.27 0.03
C GLY A 16 -11.37 16.53 0.04
N LEU A 17 -10.97 17.80 0.16
CA LEU A 17 -9.55 18.17 0.26
C LEU A 17 -8.90 17.57 1.51
N LYS A 18 -9.56 17.65 2.67
CA LYS A 18 -9.07 17.03 3.91
C LYS A 18 -8.90 15.52 3.77
N PHE A 19 -9.86 14.84 3.15
CA PHE A 19 -9.78 13.40 2.91
C PHE A 19 -8.58 13.04 2.03
N VAL A 20 -8.41 13.73 0.90
CA VAL A 20 -7.28 13.49 -0.02
C VAL A 20 -5.94 13.73 0.66
N VAL A 21 -5.82 14.81 1.43
CA VAL A 21 -4.59 15.12 2.18
C VAL A 21 -4.29 14.04 3.22
N LEU A 22 -5.30 13.60 3.99
CA LEU A 22 -5.12 12.56 5.00
C LEU A 22 -4.71 11.22 4.38
N ILE A 23 -5.40 10.77 3.33
CA ILE A 23 -5.02 9.56 2.60
C ILE A 23 -3.65 9.72 1.96
N GLY A 24 -3.32 10.89 1.41
CA GLY A 24 -2.01 11.18 0.83
C GLY A 24 -0.87 11.04 1.84
N VAL A 25 -1.06 11.50 3.08
CA VAL A 25 -0.09 11.31 4.16
C VAL A 25 0.08 9.83 4.49
N VAL A 26 -1.02 9.07 4.57
CA VAL A 26 -0.98 7.61 4.80
C VAL A 26 -0.23 6.90 3.68
N SER A 27 -0.54 7.21 2.41
CA SER A 27 0.14 6.66 1.23
C SER A 27 1.63 7.01 1.21
N PHE A 28 1.99 8.23 1.57
CA PHE A 28 3.39 8.64 1.66
C PHE A 28 4.18 7.78 2.66
N PHE A 29 3.64 7.58 3.87
CA PHE A 29 4.32 6.75 4.87
C PHE A 29 4.33 5.27 4.49
N ALA A 30 3.29 4.77 3.84
CA ALA A 30 3.25 3.42 3.32
C ALA A 30 4.38 3.19 2.29
N ASP A 31 4.49 4.07 1.29
CA ASP A 31 5.51 3.96 0.24
C ASP A 31 6.92 4.17 0.79
N PHE A 32 7.11 5.17 1.67
CA PHE A 32 8.40 5.42 2.33
C PHE A 32 8.89 4.21 3.12
N THR A 33 8.00 3.55 3.86
CA THR A 33 8.33 2.35 4.64
C THR A 33 8.59 1.16 3.73
N TYR A 34 7.75 0.96 2.70
CA TYR A 34 7.87 -0.17 1.78
C TYR A 34 9.16 -0.12 0.97
N GLU A 35 9.42 0.99 0.29
CA GLU A 35 10.65 1.17 -0.51
C GLU A 35 11.89 1.29 0.39
N GLY A 36 11.76 1.93 1.56
CA GLY A 36 12.82 2.00 2.57
C GLY A 36 13.25 0.60 3.03
N ALA A 37 12.31 -0.23 3.46
CA ALA A 37 12.58 -1.61 3.87
C ALA A 37 13.18 -2.44 2.73
N ARG A 38 12.62 -2.32 1.51
CA ARG A 38 13.11 -3.03 0.33
C ARG A 38 14.57 -2.70 0.01
N SER A 39 14.96 -1.43 0.15
CA SER A 39 16.33 -0.98 -0.12
C SER A 39 17.39 -1.56 0.84
N ILE A 40 17.02 -1.83 2.10
CA ILE A 40 17.97 -2.29 3.13
C ILE A 40 17.92 -3.80 3.35
N THR A 41 16.85 -4.50 2.95
CA THR A 41 16.68 -5.94 3.23
C THR A 41 17.86 -6.78 2.71
N GLY A 42 18.32 -6.53 1.49
CA GLY A 42 19.45 -7.26 0.91
C GLY A 42 20.77 -7.06 1.68
N PRO A 43 21.25 -5.81 1.82
CA PRO A 43 22.44 -5.51 2.63
C PRO A 43 22.33 -5.99 4.09
N TYR A 44 21.15 -5.88 4.70
CA TYR A 44 20.90 -6.34 6.06
C TYR A 44 21.07 -7.86 6.20
N LEU A 45 20.53 -8.64 5.26
CA LEU A 45 20.72 -10.09 5.24
C LEU A 45 22.20 -10.47 5.04
N ALA A 46 22.93 -9.71 4.21
CA ALA A 46 24.37 -9.93 4.04
C ALA A 46 25.15 -9.67 5.34
N ILE A 47 24.79 -8.64 6.11
CA ILE A 47 25.37 -8.37 7.45
C ILE A 47 25.11 -9.53 8.42
N LEU A 48 23.93 -10.17 8.32
CA LEU A 48 23.59 -11.36 9.12
C LEU A 48 24.32 -12.64 8.66
N GLY A 49 25.18 -12.57 7.65
CA GLY A 49 25.97 -13.69 7.14
C GLY A 49 25.27 -14.51 6.06
N ALA A 50 24.17 -14.02 5.47
CA ALA A 50 23.54 -14.68 4.35
C ALA A 50 24.43 -14.65 3.10
N SER A 51 24.53 -15.77 2.39
CA SER A 51 25.24 -15.82 1.11
C SER A 51 24.49 -15.04 0.03
N ALA A 52 25.19 -14.57 -1.01
CA ALA A 52 24.56 -13.87 -2.13
C ALA A 52 23.43 -14.68 -2.79
N THR A 53 23.58 -16.00 -2.88
CA THR A 53 22.54 -16.91 -3.37
C THR A 53 21.30 -16.89 -2.49
N LEU A 54 21.46 -16.90 -1.17
CA LEU A 54 20.34 -16.86 -0.23
C LEU A 54 19.64 -15.50 -0.24
N VAL A 55 20.40 -14.41 -0.29
CA VAL A 55 19.85 -13.05 -0.42
C VAL A 55 19.03 -12.91 -1.71
N GLY A 56 19.59 -13.36 -2.83
CA GLY A 56 18.90 -13.35 -4.13
C GLY A 56 17.65 -14.22 -4.13
N PHE A 57 17.70 -15.40 -3.52
CA PHE A 57 16.55 -16.28 -3.38
C PHE A 57 15.44 -15.64 -2.53
N ILE A 58 15.76 -15.11 -1.35
CA ILE A 58 14.77 -14.47 -0.46
C ILE A 58 14.14 -13.25 -1.14
N ALA A 59 14.94 -12.37 -1.73
CA ALA A 59 14.45 -11.18 -2.40
C ALA A 59 13.57 -11.55 -3.61
N GLY A 60 14.05 -12.41 -4.50
CA GLY A 60 13.32 -12.81 -5.71
C GLY A 60 12.07 -13.62 -5.40
N PHE A 61 12.12 -14.54 -4.44
CA PHE A 61 10.97 -15.33 -4.02
C PHE A 61 9.92 -14.46 -3.31
N GLY A 62 10.36 -13.51 -2.47
CA GLY A 62 9.47 -12.53 -1.85
C GLY A 62 8.72 -11.68 -2.87
N GLU A 63 9.39 -11.22 -3.92
CA GLU A 63 8.74 -10.50 -5.03
C GLU A 63 7.74 -11.38 -5.78
N LEU A 64 8.13 -12.61 -6.11
CA LEU A 64 7.23 -13.56 -6.77
C LEU A 64 5.96 -13.80 -5.94
N LEU A 65 6.11 -14.05 -4.64
CA LEU A 65 4.97 -14.23 -3.74
C LEU A 65 4.12 -12.95 -3.64
N GLY A 66 4.74 -11.78 -3.52
CA GLY A 66 4.03 -10.51 -3.46
C GLY A 66 3.19 -10.25 -4.70
N TYR A 67 3.76 -10.44 -5.90
CA TYR A 67 3.00 -10.29 -7.15
C TYR A 67 1.97 -11.40 -7.36
N GLY A 68 2.30 -12.64 -6.99
CA GLY A 68 1.40 -13.79 -7.08
C GLY A 68 0.17 -13.64 -6.19
N LEU A 69 0.37 -13.28 -4.92
CA LEU A 69 -0.72 -12.97 -3.99
C LEU A 69 -1.56 -11.82 -4.51
N ARG A 70 -0.95 -10.75 -5.04
CA ARG A 70 -1.68 -9.60 -5.60
C ARG A 70 -2.58 -9.99 -6.78
N LEU A 71 -2.17 -10.95 -7.60
CA LEU A 71 -2.97 -11.47 -8.70
C LEU A 71 -4.19 -12.27 -8.21
N VAL A 72 -4.02 -13.06 -7.14
CA VAL A 72 -5.09 -13.88 -6.57
C VAL A 72 -6.06 -13.02 -5.74
N SER A 73 -5.52 -12.16 -4.88
CA SER A 73 -6.27 -11.33 -3.94
C SER A 73 -7.12 -10.28 -4.66
N GLY A 74 -6.61 -9.68 -5.75
CA GLY A 74 -7.39 -8.77 -6.59
C GLY A 74 -8.62 -9.45 -7.18
N ARG A 75 -8.44 -10.64 -7.77
CA ARG A 75 -9.56 -11.41 -8.34
C ARG A 75 -10.51 -11.94 -7.26
N LEU A 76 -10.01 -12.29 -6.08
CA LEU A 76 -10.84 -12.72 -4.96
C LEU A 76 -11.70 -11.55 -4.45
N SER A 77 -11.10 -10.37 -4.28
CA SER A 77 -11.77 -9.17 -3.81
C SER A 77 -12.84 -8.67 -4.76
N GLU A 78 -12.61 -8.77 -6.08
CA GLU A 78 -13.64 -8.46 -7.07
C GLU A 78 -14.83 -9.43 -7.00
N ARG A 79 -14.58 -10.71 -6.71
CA ARG A 79 -15.64 -11.74 -6.65
C ARG A 79 -16.44 -11.69 -5.36
N THR A 80 -15.81 -11.38 -4.23
CA THR A 80 -16.48 -11.36 -2.91
C THR A 80 -17.05 -10.00 -2.57
N GLY A 81 -16.52 -8.92 -3.14
CA GLY A 81 -16.84 -7.54 -2.74
C GLY A 81 -16.22 -7.13 -1.40
N GLU A 82 -15.42 -8.01 -0.77
CA GLU A 82 -14.88 -7.85 0.57
C GLU A 82 -13.43 -7.33 0.53
N PHE A 83 -13.26 -6.02 0.33
CA PHE A 83 -11.93 -5.41 0.14
C PHE A 83 -11.08 -5.34 1.42
N TRP A 84 -11.71 -5.09 2.58
CA TRP A 84 -10.99 -4.87 3.83
C TRP A 84 -10.39 -6.14 4.44
N PRO A 85 -11.12 -7.27 4.54
CA PRO A 85 -10.55 -8.52 5.04
C PRO A 85 -9.38 -8.99 4.17
N ILE A 86 -9.51 -8.89 2.85
CA ILE A 86 -8.47 -9.32 1.91
C ILE A 86 -7.24 -8.41 2.00
N THR A 87 -7.41 -7.10 2.21
CA THR A 87 -6.27 -6.20 2.41
C THR A 87 -5.48 -6.51 3.70
N LEU A 88 -6.16 -6.95 4.76
CA LEU A 88 -5.54 -7.25 6.05
C LEU A 88 -4.85 -8.63 6.08
N PHE A 89 -5.45 -9.62 5.45
CA PHE A 89 -4.99 -11.01 5.52
C PHE A 89 -4.25 -11.49 4.26
N GLY A 90 -4.39 -10.77 3.14
CA GLY A 90 -3.89 -11.18 1.83
C GLY A 90 -4.91 -12.00 1.04
#